data_AF-A0A382ZP85-F1
#
_entry.id   AF-A0A382ZP85-F1
#
_cell.length_a   1.000
_cell.length_b   1.000
_cell.length_c   1.000
_cell.angle_alpha   90.00
_cell.angle_beta   90.00
_cell.angle_gamma   90.00
#
_symmetry.space_group_name_H-M   'P 1'
#
loop_
_entity.id
_entity.type
_entity.pdbx_description
1 polymer ?
#
loop_
_entity_poly.entity_id
_entity_poly.type
_entity_poly.pdbx_seq_one_letter_code
_entity_poly.pdbx_strand_id
1 'polypeptide(L)'
;MLFHLFALLWSIHLLSVTPTHALRFYVDPTTGDNRHSVQSAQDSATPFKTIAHALRIAHIVTESRPHVINIAGGTYSLSSGELFPLEITQTGIYIETTGLTIFDGENKTNFFKITGPTSDFLIRGIDFVNGSAEKGGVAFCQTCSLRVVDNRFFQNKASQNGHVIYT
;
A
#
# COMPACT_ATOMS: atom_id res chain seq x y z
N MET A 1 -48.86 2.19 -53.45
CA MET A 1 -47.63 2.99 -53.27
C MET A 1 -47.25 2.97 -51.80
N LEU A 2 -46.16 2.26 -51.52
CA LEU A 2 -45.16 2.39 -50.45
C LEU A 2 -45.58 2.95 -49.06
N PHE A 3 -45.60 2.04 -48.08
CA PHE A 3 -45.44 2.31 -46.65
C PHE A 3 -44.03 2.86 -46.37
N HIS A 4 -43.91 3.95 -45.59
CA HIS A 4 -42.64 4.32 -44.96
C HIS A 4 -42.82 4.34 -43.44
N LEU A 5 -42.52 3.19 -42.82
CA LEU A 5 -42.29 3.06 -41.39
C LEU A 5 -40.79 3.22 -41.15
N PHE A 6 -40.37 4.37 -40.64
CA PHE A 6 -38.98 4.59 -40.21
C PHE A 6 -38.76 3.88 -38.87
N ALA A 7 -38.09 2.72 -38.89
CA ALA A 7 -37.61 2.06 -37.68
C ALA A 7 -36.25 2.63 -37.29
N LEU A 8 -36.21 3.45 -36.24
CA LEU A 8 -34.97 3.93 -35.64
C LEU A 8 -34.42 2.82 -34.72
N LEU A 9 -33.44 2.06 -35.20
CA LEU A 9 -32.71 1.07 -34.40
C LEU A 9 -31.66 1.80 -33.54
N TRP A 10 -31.97 1.95 -32.25
CA TRP A 10 -31.03 2.47 -31.26
C TRP A 10 -30.15 1.32 -30.76
N SER A 11 -28.91 1.26 -31.25
CA SER A 11 -27.91 0.29 -30.81
C SER A 11 -27.38 0.70 -29.42
N ILE A 12 -28.01 0.22 -28.35
CA ILE A 12 -27.48 0.35 -26.98
C ILE A 12 -26.22 -0.50 -26.90
N HIS A 13 -25.04 0.12 -27.03
CA HIS A 13 -23.79 -0.53 -26.66
C HIS A 13 -23.76 -0.59 -25.13
N LEU A 14 -24.12 -1.74 -24.55
CA LEU A 14 -23.74 -2.04 -23.18
C LEU A 14 -22.22 -2.09 -23.14
N LEU A 15 -21.60 -1.02 -22.68
CA LEU A 15 -20.21 -1.04 -22.20
C LEU A 15 -20.21 -1.97 -20.99
N SER A 16 -19.82 -3.22 -21.19
CA SER A 16 -19.49 -4.13 -20.11
C SER A 16 -18.28 -3.55 -19.37
N VAL A 17 -18.52 -2.82 -18.29
CA VAL A 17 -17.47 -2.43 -17.34
C VAL A 17 -17.00 -3.72 -16.69
N THR A 18 -15.90 -4.28 -17.20
CA THR A 18 -15.22 -5.38 -16.51
C THR A 18 -14.84 -4.88 -15.12
N PRO A 19 -15.13 -5.62 -14.04
CA PRO A 19 -14.67 -5.25 -12.72
C PRO A 19 -13.17 -5.03 -12.76
N THR A 20 -12.73 -3.82 -12.45
CA THR A 20 -11.32 -3.48 -12.39
C THR A 20 -10.70 -4.21 -11.21
N HIS A 21 -10.21 -5.44 -11.43
CA HIS A 21 -9.53 -6.19 -10.38
C HIS A 21 -8.25 -5.45 -9.98
N ALA A 22 -8.00 -5.36 -8.67
CA ALA A 22 -6.79 -4.73 -8.16
C ALA A 22 -5.54 -5.45 -8.69
N LEU A 23 -4.49 -4.69 -8.99
CA LEU A 23 -3.18 -5.25 -9.29
C LEU A 23 -2.50 -5.61 -7.97
N ARG A 24 -2.09 -6.87 -7.81
CA ARG A 24 -1.56 -7.39 -6.55
C ARG A 24 -0.07 -7.68 -6.66
N PHE A 25 0.71 -7.17 -5.73
CA PHE A 25 2.13 -7.49 -5.59
C PHE A 25 2.39 -8.19 -4.27
N TYR A 26 3.19 -9.25 -4.29
CA TYR A 26 3.58 -9.98 -3.10
C TYR A 26 4.96 -9.52 -2.62
N VAL A 27 5.13 -9.42 -1.30
CA VAL A 27 6.37 -9.04 -0.65
C VAL A 27 6.71 -10.02 0.47
N ASP A 28 7.93 -10.52 0.50
CA ASP A 28 8.45 -11.36 1.58
C ASP A 28 9.86 -10.89 1.96
N PRO A 29 10.10 -10.47 3.22
CA PRO A 29 11.38 -9.91 3.63
C PRO A 29 12.48 -10.98 3.69
N THR A 30 12.08 -12.26 3.81
CA THR A 30 12.94 -13.42 3.98
C THR A 30 13.30 -14.05 2.64
N THR A 31 12.30 -14.32 1.80
CA THR A 31 12.47 -15.09 0.55
C THR A 31 12.43 -14.24 -0.72
N GLY A 32 11.95 -13.00 -0.65
CA GLY A 32 11.74 -12.16 -1.82
C GLY A 32 13.01 -11.59 -2.46
N ASP A 33 12.87 -11.16 -3.71
CA ASP A 33 13.93 -10.53 -4.50
C ASP A 33 13.37 -9.33 -5.31
N ASN A 34 13.96 -8.15 -5.13
CA ASN A 34 13.57 -6.94 -5.86
C ASN A 34 14.01 -6.95 -7.33
N ARG A 35 14.73 -7.98 -7.79
CA ARG A 35 15.05 -8.22 -9.21
C ARG A 35 13.94 -8.95 -9.95
N HIS A 36 12.94 -9.49 -9.25
CA HIS A 36 11.77 -10.07 -9.88
C HIS A 36 11.07 -9.02 -10.77
N SER A 37 10.49 -9.49 -11.87
CA SER A 37 9.72 -8.62 -12.75
C SER A 37 8.39 -8.21 -12.10
N VAL A 38 7.79 -7.12 -12.60
CA VAL A 38 6.43 -6.70 -12.20
C VAL A 38 5.41 -7.83 -12.40
N GLN A 39 5.54 -8.61 -13.48
CA GLN A 39 4.62 -9.72 -13.76
C GLN A 39 4.82 -10.89 -12.79
N SER A 40 6.06 -11.29 -12.53
CA SER A 40 6.35 -12.41 -11.63
C SER A 40 6.00 -12.07 -10.18
N ALA A 41 6.17 -10.82 -9.75
CA ALA A 41 5.80 -10.40 -8.40
C ALA A 41 4.27 -10.41 -8.13
N GLN A 42 3.44 -10.69 -9.14
CA GLN A 42 2.01 -10.96 -8.97
C GLN A 42 1.72 -12.42 -8.58
N ASP A 43 2.76 -13.26 -8.49
CA ASP A 43 2.70 -14.61 -7.93
C ASP A 43 3.39 -14.61 -6.55
N SER A 44 2.72 -15.18 -5.54
CA SER A 44 3.25 -15.32 -4.19
C SER A 44 4.53 -16.18 -4.12
N ALA A 45 4.81 -17.01 -5.12
CA ALA A 45 6.02 -17.82 -5.19
C ALA A 45 7.26 -17.01 -5.62
N THR A 46 7.08 -15.83 -6.21
CA THR A 46 8.17 -14.94 -6.64
C THR A 46 7.97 -13.51 -6.13
N PRO A 47 7.90 -13.31 -4.80
CA PRO A 47 7.61 -12.01 -4.22
C PRO A 47 8.79 -11.04 -4.37
N PHE A 48 8.49 -9.73 -4.30
CA PHE A 48 9.52 -8.72 -4.04
C PHE A 48 10.10 -8.89 -2.63
N LYS A 49 11.30 -8.34 -2.42
CA LYS A 49 11.94 -8.37 -1.10
C LYS A 49 11.40 -7.29 -0.16
N THR A 50 11.13 -6.09 -0.69
CA THR A 50 10.82 -4.92 0.15
C THR A 50 9.51 -4.26 -0.24
N ILE A 51 8.82 -3.71 0.77
CA ILE A 51 7.57 -2.98 0.63
C ILE A 51 7.82 -1.67 -0.11
N ALA A 52 8.94 -0.98 0.19
CA ALA A 52 9.31 0.24 -0.51
C ALA A 52 9.47 0.02 -2.03
N HIS A 53 10.00 -1.15 -2.44
CA HIS A 53 10.10 -1.48 -3.86
C HIS A 53 8.72 -1.72 -4.48
N ALA A 54 7.88 -2.51 -3.82
CA ALA A 54 6.52 -2.79 -4.29
C ALA A 54 5.68 -1.51 -4.41
N LEU A 55 5.79 -0.60 -3.44
CA LEU A 55 5.15 0.72 -3.48
C LEU A 55 5.65 1.55 -4.66
N ARG A 56 6.97 1.65 -4.86
CA ARG A 56 7.54 2.35 -6.01
C ARG A 56 6.96 1.84 -7.34
N ILE A 57 6.80 0.52 -7.49
CA ILE A 57 6.16 -0.06 -8.68
C ILE A 57 4.69 0.34 -8.78
N ALA A 58 3.93 0.27 -7.68
CA ALA A 58 2.52 0.68 -7.66
C ALA A 58 2.31 2.18 -7.99
N HIS A 59 3.26 3.05 -7.63
CA HIS A 59 3.24 4.46 -8.04
C HIS A 59 3.48 4.65 -9.55
N ILE A 60 4.25 3.78 -10.18
CA ILE A 60 4.61 3.90 -11.60
C ILE A 60 3.56 3.22 -12.50
N VAL A 61 3.06 2.05 -12.10
CA VAL A 61 2.17 1.22 -12.93
C VAL A 61 0.73 1.63 -12.67
N THR A 62 0.27 2.72 -13.28
CA THR A 62 -1.09 3.25 -13.08
C THR A 62 -2.04 2.72 -14.15
N GLU A 63 -2.37 1.43 -14.11
CA GLU A 63 -3.32 0.79 -15.05
C GLU A 63 -4.80 1.22 -14.83
N SER A 64 -5.05 2.38 -14.21
CA SER A 64 -6.37 2.84 -13.75
C SER A 64 -7.05 1.87 -12.76
N ARG A 65 -6.25 1.10 -12.02
CA ARG A 65 -6.72 0.10 -11.05
C ARG A 65 -6.07 0.34 -9.68
N PRO A 66 -6.76 -0.01 -8.58
CA PRO A 66 -6.12 -0.03 -7.27
C PRO A 66 -5.00 -1.08 -7.21
N HIS A 67 -4.06 -0.86 -6.30
CA HIS A 67 -2.94 -1.73 -5.99
C HIS A 67 -3.09 -2.32 -4.60
N VAL A 68 -2.86 -3.62 -4.49
CA VAL A 68 -2.75 -4.31 -3.20
C VAL A 68 -1.35 -4.84 -3.04
N ILE A 69 -0.66 -4.37 -2.00
CA ILE A 69 0.64 -4.88 -1.59
C ILE A 69 0.40 -5.92 -0.49
N ASN A 70 0.52 -7.19 -0.86
CA ASN A 70 0.32 -8.30 0.05
C ASN A 70 1.66 -8.68 0.69
N ILE A 71 1.79 -8.46 1.99
CA ILE A 71 3.04 -8.62 2.71
C ILE A 71 2.98 -9.90 3.56
N ALA A 72 4.00 -10.74 3.41
CA ALA A 72 4.18 -11.95 4.20
C ALA A 72 4.44 -11.60 5.67
N GLY A 73 4.18 -12.56 6.56
CA GLY A 73 4.63 -12.45 7.94
C GLY A 73 6.17 -12.35 8.02
N GLY A 74 6.67 -11.53 8.92
CA GLY A 74 8.10 -11.28 9.07
C GLY A 74 8.41 -9.91 9.68
N THR A 75 9.69 -9.69 9.93
CA THR A 75 10.21 -8.39 10.39
C THR A 75 10.73 -7.59 9.20
N TYR A 76 10.16 -6.39 9.03
CA TYR A 76 10.60 -5.38 8.07
C TYR A 76 11.35 -4.29 8.83
N SER A 77 12.64 -4.16 8.57
CA SER A 77 13.54 -3.23 9.24
C SER A 77 14.60 -2.70 8.28
N LEU A 78 15.32 -1.66 8.70
CA LEU A 78 16.48 -1.17 7.96
C LEU A 78 17.55 -2.27 7.79
N SER A 79 17.77 -3.09 8.81
CA SER A 79 18.70 -4.23 8.74
C SER A 79 18.23 -5.36 7.83
N SER A 80 16.92 -5.56 7.65
CA SER A 80 16.38 -6.52 6.67
C SER A 80 16.41 -5.99 5.24
N GLY A 81 16.82 -4.73 5.05
CA GLY A 81 16.91 -4.05 3.76
C GLY A 81 15.66 -3.26 3.38
N GLU A 82 14.68 -3.11 4.26
CA GLU A 82 13.53 -2.24 4.04
C GLU A 82 13.96 -0.77 4.02
N LEU A 83 13.26 0.05 3.24
CA LEU A 83 13.47 1.50 3.23
C LEU A 83 12.25 2.19 3.82
N PHE A 84 12.48 2.97 4.87
CA PHE A 84 11.46 3.72 5.59
C PHE A 84 11.78 5.22 5.59
N PRO A 85 10.77 6.11 5.57
CA PRO A 85 9.34 5.79 5.59
C PRO A 85 8.81 5.25 4.26
N LEU A 86 7.75 4.43 4.33
CA LEU A 86 6.95 4.03 3.19
C LEU A 86 6.10 5.22 2.73
N GLU A 87 6.41 5.72 1.54
CA GLU A 87 5.77 6.91 0.97
C GLU A 87 4.46 6.52 0.28
N ILE A 88 3.34 7.14 0.70
CA ILE A 88 2.01 6.95 0.09
C ILE A 88 1.56 8.31 -0.48
N THR A 89 1.81 8.51 -1.77
CA THR A 89 1.58 9.77 -2.49
C THR A 89 0.35 9.78 -3.39
N GLN A 90 -0.36 8.64 -3.52
CA GLN A 90 -1.54 8.49 -4.37
C GLN A 90 -2.62 7.63 -3.72
N THR A 91 -3.85 7.71 -4.24
CA THR A 91 -4.98 6.89 -3.80
C THR A 91 -4.92 5.46 -4.37
N GLY A 92 -5.77 4.58 -3.84
CA GLY A 92 -5.91 3.22 -4.35
C GLY A 92 -4.70 2.33 -4.07
N ILE A 93 -3.90 2.63 -3.04
CA ILE A 93 -2.86 1.74 -2.53
C ILE A 93 -3.36 1.14 -1.22
N TYR A 94 -3.33 -0.19 -1.13
CA TYR A 94 -3.71 -0.96 0.04
C TYR A 94 -2.56 -1.87 0.45
N ILE A 95 -2.38 -2.05 1.76
CA ILE A 95 -1.41 -2.99 2.33
C ILE A 95 -2.19 -4.05 3.11
N GLU A 96 -1.95 -5.32 2.79
CA GLU A 96 -2.58 -6.47 3.43
C GLU A 96 -1.49 -7.37 4.02
N THR A 97 -1.66 -7.79 5.28
CA THR A 97 -0.77 -8.74 5.95
C THR A 97 -1.35 -10.16 5.88
N THR A 98 -0.48 -11.16 5.74
CA THR A 98 -0.87 -12.60 5.73
C THR A 98 -0.39 -13.39 6.93
N GLY A 99 0.32 -12.75 7.87
CA GLY A 99 0.85 -13.38 9.07
C GLY A 99 1.26 -12.35 10.12
N LEU A 100 2.00 -12.80 11.14
CA LEU A 100 2.59 -11.89 12.14
C LEU A 100 3.59 -10.96 11.45
N THR A 101 3.30 -9.67 11.45
CA THR A 101 4.12 -8.66 10.77
C THR A 101 4.64 -7.64 11.77
N ILE A 102 5.96 -7.44 11.77
CA ILE A 102 6.65 -6.46 12.62
C ILE A 102 7.30 -5.43 11.72
N PHE A 103 7.01 -4.16 11.96
CA PHE A 103 7.76 -3.05 11.39
C PHE A 103 8.67 -2.50 12.48
N ASP A 104 9.99 -2.68 12.31
CA ASP A 104 11.00 -2.25 13.28
C ASP A 104 11.81 -1.06 12.73
N GLY A 105 11.61 0.10 13.35
CA GLY A 105 12.25 1.34 12.96
C GLY A 105 13.70 1.45 13.45
N GLU A 106 14.14 0.50 14.29
CA GLU A 106 15.49 0.46 14.89
C GLU A 106 15.91 1.76 15.56
N ASN A 107 14.96 2.55 16.06
CA ASN A 107 15.15 3.90 16.60
C ASN A 107 15.70 4.93 15.60
N LYS A 108 15.61 4.67 14.29
CA LYS A 108 16.20 5.50 13.22
C LYS A 108 15.17 6.20 12.32
N THR A 109 13.97 5.67 12.22
CA THR A 109 12.97 6.13 11.23
C THR A 109 11.54 5.88 11.69
N ASN A 110 10.56 6.58 11.10
CA ASN A 110 9.14 6.22 11.18
C ASN A 110 8.74 5.34 9.99
N PHE A 111 7.52 4.82 9.98
CA PHE A 111 7.12 3.79 9.01
C PHE A 111 6.35 4.33 7.81
N PHE A 112 5.51 5.33 8.01
CA PHE A 112 4.65 5.85 6.94
C PHE A 112 4.79 7.36 6.80
N LYS A 113 4.85 7.79 5.55
CA LYS A 113 4.67 9.18 5.16
C LYS A 113 3.58 9.26 4.09
N ILE A 114 2.42 9.77 4.50
CA ILE A 114 1.22 9.80 3.69
C ILE A 114 0.93 11.25 3.33
N THR A 115 1.17 11.57 2.06
CA THR A 115 1.03 12.93 1.51
C THR A 115 0.02 12.99 0.35
N GLY A 116 -0.42 11.84 -0.16
CA GLY A 116 -1.52 11.77 -1.12
C GLY A 116 -2.88 11.98 -0.45
N PRO A 117 -3.92 12.40 -1.19
CA PRO A 117 -5.29 12.56 -0.68
C PRO A 117 -5.95 11.18 -0.49
N THR A 118 -5.51 10.41 0.49
CA THR A 118 -6.07 9.08 0.76
C THR A 118 -7.29 9.20 1.67
N SER A 119 -8.45 8.73 1.18
CA SER A 119 -9.71 8.82 1.93
C SER A 119 -9.94 7.69 2.94
N ASP A 120 -9.18 6.59 2.86
CA ASP A 120 -9.27 5.45 3.79
C ASP A 120 -8.00 4.58 3.74
N PHE A 121 -6.83 5.13 4.06
CA PHE A 121 -5.62 4.31 4.15
C PHE A 121 -5.69 3.47 5.44
N LEU A 122 -5.84 2.16 5.30
CA LEU A 122 -5.93 1.23 6.42
C LEU A 122 -4.56 0.64 6.72
N ILE A 123 -4.13 0.77 7.97
CA ILE A 123 -3.07 -0.08 8.55
C ILE A 123 -3.71 -1.05 9.54
N ARG A 124 -3.44 -2.35 9.36
CA ARG A 124 -4.04 -3.41 10.16
C ARG A 124 -3.07 -4.54 10.49
N GLY A 125 -3.12 -5.03 11.73
CA GLY A 125 -2.46 -6.27 12.11
C GLY A 125 -0.94 -6.18 12.12
N ILE A 126 -0.38 -5.00 12.37
CA ILE A 126 1.07 -4.75 12.37
C ILE A 126 1.53 -4.35 13.77
N ASP A 127 2.65 -4.93 14.20
CA ASP A 127 3.38 -4.52 15.38
C ASP A 127 4.43 -3.48 14.97
N PHE A 128 4.21 -2.22 15.35
CA PHE A 128 5.14 -1.12 15.10
C PHE A 128 6.06 -0.92 16.30
N VAL A 129 7.36 -1.15 16.11
CA VAL A 129 8.35 -1.14 17.19
C VAL A 129 9.52 -0.19 16.89
N ASN A 130 9.99 0.53 17.90
CA ASN A 130 11.18 1.39 17.80
C ASN A 130 11.13 2.46 16.70
N GLY A 131 9.95 2.95 16.32
CA GLY A 131 9.80 4.05 15.37
C GLY A 131 10.33 5.37 15.96
N SER A 132 11.01 6.19 15.15
CA SER A 132 11.63 7.45 15.58
C SER A 132 11.57 8.50 14.47
N ALA A 133 10.92 9.64 14.72
CA ALA A 133 10.88 10.76 13.79
C ALA A 133 10.74 12.11 14.50
N GLU A 134 10.71 13.22 13.76
CA GLU A 134 10.34 14.51 14.33
C GLU A 134 8.84 14.59 14.65
N LYS A 135 8.01 14.06 13.74
CA LYS A 135 6.54 14.06 13.84
C LYS A 135 6.01 12.66 13.54
N GLY A 136 5.25 12.10 14.48
CA GLY A 136 4.65 10.77 14.36
C GLY A 136 5.70 9.66 14.23
N GLY A 137 6.07 9.04 15.34
CA GLY A 137 7.06 7.96 15.39
C GLY A 137 6.67 6.74 14.54
N VAL A 138 5.38 6.60 14.20
CA VAL A 138 4.87 5.58 13.27
C VAL A 138 4.47 6.18 11.94
N ALA A 139 3.61 7.20 11.94
CA ALA A 139 3.04 7.73 10.72
C ALA A 139 2.94 9.26 10.75
N PHE A 140 3.31 9.88 9.63
CA PHE A 140 3.04 11.26 9.31
C PHE A 140 1.99 11.32 8.19
N CYS A 141 0.86 12.01 8.42
CA CYS A 141 -0.34 11.98 7.59
C CYS A 141 -0.99 13.38 7.50
N GLN A 142 -0.42 14.29 6.69
CA GLN A 142 -0.87 15.70 6.68
C GLN A 142 -2.24 15.93 6.02
N THR A 143 -2.61 15.10 5.05
CA THR A 143 -3.85 15.25 4.24
C THR A 143 -4.50 13.90 3.99
N CYS A 144 -4.62 13.10 5.05
CA CYS A 144 -5.01 11.71 4.91
C CYS A 144 -6.08 11.31 5.94
N SER A 145 -6.89 10.33 5.58
CA SER A 145 -7.80 9.63 6.48
C SER A 145 -7.17 8.27 6.78
N LEU A 146 -6.48 8.19 7.92
CA LEU A 146 -5.78 7.00 8.38
C LEU A 146 -6.69 6.19 9.30
N ARG A 147 -6.97 4.95 8.92
CA ARG A 147 -7.67 3.98 9.77
C ARG A 147 -6.66 3.02 10.38
N VAL A 148 -6.70 2.90 11.71
CA VAL A 148 -5.78 2.08 12.50
C VAL A 148 -6.59 0.99 13.20
N VAL A 149 -6.35 -0.27 12.85
CA VAL A 149 -7.14 -1.41 13.36
C VAL A 149 -6.22 -2.54 13.79
N ASP A 150 -6.39 -3.08 14.99
CA ASP A 150 -5.66 -4.28 15.44
C ASP A 150 -4.13 -4.18 15.33
N ASN A 151 -3.56 -2.99 15.58
CA ASN A 151 -2.12 -2.77 15.58
C ASN A 151 -1.58 -2.66 17.00
N ARG A 152 -0.30 -2.96 17.19
CA ARG A 152 0.42 -2.75 18.45
C ARG A 152 1.50 -1.69 18.26
N PHE A 153 1.67 -0.83 19.24
CA PHE A 153 2.64 0.27 19.21
C PHE A 153 3.56 0.15 20.42
N PHE A 154 4.85 -0.07 20.19
CA PHE A 154 5.82 -0.26 21.28
C PHE A 154 7.09 0.55 21.04
N GLN A 155 7.49 1.36 22.03
CA GLN A 155 8.73 2.17 21.99
C GLN A 155 8.86 3.09 20.76
N ASN A 156 7.74 3.53 20.19
CA ASN A 156 7.73 4.55 19.14
C ASN A 156 7.85 5.95 19.78
N LYS A 157 8.58 6.87 19.15
CA LYS A 157 8.80 8.23 19.64
C LYS A 157 8.80 9.27 18.54
N ALA A 158 8.37 10.48 18.89
CA ALA A 158 8.54 11.67 18.08
C ALA A 158 9.14 12.80 18.92
N SER A 159 10.09 13.57 18.35
CA SER A 159 10.76 14.65 19.10
C SER A 159 9.98 15.96 19.16
N GLN A 160 9.01 16.18 18.25
CA GLN A 160 8.21 17.40 18.20
C GLN A 160 6.72 17.12 18.45
N ASN A 161 6.06 16.28 17.64
CA ASN A 161 4.59 16.14 17.69
C ASN A 161 4.09 14.73 17.35
N GLY A 162 2.85 14.43 17.78
CA GLY A 162 2.09 13.23 17.37
C GLY A 162 2.47 11.92 18.09
N HIS A 163 3.63 11.87 18.79
CA HIS A 163 4.21 10.70 19.46
C HIS A 163 4.23 9.43 18.58
N VAL A 164 3.08 8.77 18.39
CA VAL A 164 2.86 7.66 17.46
C VAL A 164 2.42 8.17 16.09
N ILE A 165 1.37 8.98 15.98
CA ILE A 165 0.78 9.42 14.70
C ILE A 165 0.65 10.94 14.70
N TYR A 166 1.12 11.58 13.64
CA TYR A 166 0.89 13.00 13.38
C TYR A 166 -0.02 13.16 12.15
N THR A 167 -1.16 13.80 12.35
CA THR A 167 -2.13 14.15 11.30
C THR A 167 -2.23 15.65 11.13
#